data_AF-A8X5I5-F1
#
_entry.id   AF-A8X5I5-F1
#
_cell.length_a   1.000
_cell.length_b   1.000
_cell.length_c   1.000
_cell.angle_alpha   90.00
_cell.angle_beta   90.00
_cell.angle_gamma   90.00
#
_symmetry.space_group_name_H-M   'P 1'
#
loop_
_entity.id
_entity.type
_entity.pdbx_description
1 polymer ?
#
loop_
_entity_poly.entity_id
_entity_poly.type
_entity_poly.pdbx_seq_one_letter_code
_entity_poly.pdbx_strand_id
1 'polypeptide(L)'
;MAGITAHSQSQQFEDDEFNELKKTGVSCDRLRQALKKCIKNSQCVQVQARSAKECIDAHDGSVPDKCFAVLQNFTECKRSLVDMRSRFRGRKGDL
;
A
#
# COMPACT_ATOMS: atom_id res chain seq x y z
N MET A 1 -14.80 -36.98 -23.26
CA MET A 1 -14.09 -35.88 -23.94
C MET A 1 -14.77 -34.58 -23.55
N ALA A 2 -13.99 -33.62 -23.02
CA ALA A 2 -14.24 -32.20 -22.69
C ALA A 2 -15.63 -31.79 -22.12
N GLY A 3 -15.75 -31.02 -21.03
CA GLY A 3 -14.79 -30.09 -20.46
C GLY A 3 -15.16 -29.69 -19.04
N ILE A 4 -14.11 -29.37 -18.30
CA ILE A 4 -14.12 -28.85 -16.94
C ILE A 4 -14.72 -27.45 -17.03
N THR A 5 -15.95 -27.25 -16.55
CA THR A 5 -16.52 -25.91 -16.39
C THR A 5 -15.72 -25.19 -15.30
N ALA A 6 -14.95 -24.22 -15.79
CA ALA A 6 -14.10 -23.32 -15.04
C ALA A 6 -14.80 -22.76 -13.79
N HIS A 7 -14.03 -22.63 -12.72
CA HIS A 7 -14.35 -21.80 -11.57
C HIS A 7 -14.57 -20.35 -12.02
N SER A 8 -15.80 -19.99 -12.33
CA SER A 8 -16.25 -18.60 -12.31
C SER A 8 -16.53 -18.22 -10.86
N GLN A 9 -15.47 -18.10 -10.05
CA GLN A 9 -15.54 -17.29 -8.85
C GLN A 9 -15.56 -15.84 -9.32
N SER A 10 -16.75 -15.26 -9.33
CA SER A 10 -16.94 -13.83 -9.28
C SER A 10 -16.00 -13.25 -8.22
N GLN A 11 -14.93 -12.61 -8.66
CA GLN A 11 -14.10 -11.77 -7.81
C GLN A 11 -14.99 -10.65 -7.31
N GLN A 12 -15.59 -10.86 -6.15
CA GLN A 12 -16.13 -9.79 -5.34
C GLN A 12 -14.93 -8.93 -4.96
N PHE A 13 -14.88 -7.77 -5.61
CA PHE A 13 -13.91 -6.73 -5.40
C PHE A 13 -13.88 -6.41 -3.90
N GLU A 14 -12.73 -6.64 -3.27
CA GLU A 14 -12.43 -6.29 -1.89
C GLU A 14 -12.29 -4.75 -1.78
N ASP A 15 -13.39 -4.01 -1.94
CA ASP A 15 -13.40 -2.55 -1.81
C ASP A 15 -13.93 -2.06 -0.44
N ASP A 16 -14.56 -2.93 0.36
CA ASP A 16 -15.15 -2.55 1.66
C ASP A 16 -14.15 -2.55 2.83
N GLU A 17 -13.09 -3.37 2.82
CA GLU A 17 -12.12 -3.44 3.93
C GLU A 17 -11.15 -2.24 3.97
N PHE A 18 -11.16 -1.39 2.95
CA PHE A 18 -10.30 -0.20 2.91
C PHE A 18 -10.91 0.99 3.65
N ASN A 19 -12.21 0.96 3.93
CA ASN A 19 -12.94 2.07 4.56
C ASN A 19 -13.16 1.88 6.07
N GLU A 20 -13.06 0.64 6.59
CA GLU A 20 -13.13 0.34 8.03
C GLU A 20 -11.76 0.24 8.72
N LEU A 21 -10.71 0.81 8.11
CA LEU A 21 -9.45 0.97 8.81
C LEU A 21 -9.65 1.94 9.98
N LYS A 22 -9.86 1.38 11.18
CA LYS A 22 -9.94 2.13 12.43
C LYS A 22 -8.77 3.09 12.49
N LYS A 23 -9.06 4.37 12.36
CA LYS A 23 -8.09 5.45 12.47
C LYS A 23 -7.56 5.40 13.90
N THR A 24 -6.42 4.76 14.09
CA THR A 24 -5.57 5.10 15.22
C THR A 24 -5.22 6.58 15.01
N GLY A 25 -5.29 7.43 16.03
CA GLY A 25 -5.13 8.89 15.86
C GLY A 25 -3.72 9.33 15.39
N VAL A 26 -2.92 8.43 14.82
CA VAL A 26 -1.58 8.68 14.32
C VAL A 26 -1.68 9.16 12.87
N SER A 27 -0.89 10.19 12.57
CA SER A 27 -0.90 10.81 11.25
C SER A 27 -0.35 9.84 10.20
N CYS A 28 -0.92 9.86 8.98
CA CYS A 28 -0.52 9.00 7.86
C CYS A 28 -0.80 7.50 8.05
N ASP A 29 -1.66 7.10 8.99
CA ASP A 29 -1.93 5.69 9.28
C ASP A 29 -2.57 4.94 8.11
N ARG A 30 -3.51 5.58 7.39
CA ARG A 30 -4.15 5.00 6.22
C ARG A 30 -3.12 4.61 5.16
N LEU A 31 -2.21 5.53 4.85
CA LEU A 31 -1.11 5.29 3.92
C LEU A 31 -0.14 4.22 4.42
N ARG A 32 0.14 4.18 5.72
CA ARG A 32 0.99 3.15 6.33
C ARG A 32 0.39 1.76 6.17
N GLN A 33 -0.91 1.62 6.41
CA GLN A 33 -1.63 0.36 6.29
C GLN A 33 -1.74 -0.05 4.82
N ALA A 34 -2.05 0.88 3.93
CA ALA A 34 -2.07 0.66 2.48
C ALA A 34 -0.73 0.15 1.97
N LEU A 35 0.38 0.80 2.35
CA LEU A 35 1.73 0.40 1.96
C LEU A 35 2.06 -1.01 2.48
N LYS A 36 1.72 -1.30 3.74
CA LYS A 36 1.92 -2.62 4.35
C LYS A 36 1.14 -3.71 3.63
N LYS A 37 -0.13 -3.46 3.26
CA LYS A 37 -0.94 -4.40 2.47
C LYS A 37 -0.31 -4.61 1.09
N CYS A 38 0.07 -3.53 0.41
CA CYS A 38 0.67 -3.59 -0.93
C CYS A 38 1.95 -4.44 -0.95
N ILE A 39 2.85 -4.21 0.01
CA ILE A 39 4.12 -4.95 0.09
C ILE A 39 3.89 -6.42 0.48
N LYS A 40 2.94 -6.70 1.39
CA LYS A 40 2.58 -8.09 1.75
C LYS A 40 2.04 -8.91 0.57
N ASN A 41 1.33 -8.26 -0.34
CA ASN A 41 0.78 -8.91 -1.53
C ASN A 41 1.80 -9.03 -2.67
N SER A 42 2.97 -8.38 -2.56
CA SER A 42 4.00 -8.42 -3.58
C SER A 42 4.83 -9.71 -3.55
N GLN A 43 5.37 -10.12 -4.70
CA GLN A 43 6.20 -11.31 -4.83
C GLN A 43 7.50 -11.23 -4.04
N CYS A 44 8.02 -10.03 -3.78
CA CYS A 44 9.24 -9.88 -2.99
C CYS A 44 9.11 -10.47 -1.58
N VAL A 45 7.98 -10.23 -0.90
CA VAL A 45 7.76 -10.77 0.46
C VAL A 45 7.31 -12.22 0.42
N GLN A 46 6.47 -12.59 -0.55
CA GLN A 46 5.91 -13.94 -0.61
C GLN A 46 6.92 -14.99 -1.10
N VAL A 47 7.78 -14.64 -2.06
CA VAL A 47 8.70 -15.59 -2.71
C VAL A 47 10.11 -15.48 -2.12
N GLN A 48 10.62 -14.26 -1.98
CA GLN A 48 12.01 -14.05 -1.55
C GLN A 48 12.16 -13.96 -0.03
N ALA A 49 11.06 -13.87 0.72
CA ALA A 49 11.03 -13.72 2.18
C ALA A 49 11.95 -12.61 2.72
N ARG A 50 12.21 -11.57 1.91
CA ARG A 50 13.06 -10.43 2.26
C ARG A 50 12.31 -9.43 3.12
N SER A 51 13.06 -8.59 3.83
CA SER A 51 12.45 -7.51 4.60
C SER A 51 11.83 -6.48 3.65
N ALA A 52 10.72 -5.84 4.09
CA ALA A 52 10.04 -4.82 3.28
C ALA A 52 10.97 -3.67 2.84
N LYS A 53 12.01 -3.36 3.64
CA LYS A 53 13.01 -2.34 3.30
C LYS A 53 13.87 -2.77 2.12
N GLU A 54 14.42 -3.98 2.18
CA GLU A 54 15.22 -4.55 1.09
C GLU A 54 14.41 -4.68 -0.20
N CYS A 55 13.11 -5.00 -0.10
CA CYS A 55 12.22 -5.05 -1.27
C CYS A 55 12.02 -3.68 -1.94
N ILE A 56 11.99 -2.60 -1.15
CA ILE A 56 11.86 -1.24 -1.69
C ILE A 56 13.20 -0.80 -2.27
N ASP A 57 14.30 -1.04 -1.54
CA ASP A 57 15.62 -0.53 -1.90
C ASP A 57 16.21 -1.25 -3.13
N ALA A 58 15.91 -2.54 -3.32
CA ALA A 58 16.46 -3.31 -4.42
C ALA A 58 15.83 -2.97 -5.79
N HIS A 59 14.59 -2.44 -5.83
CA HIS A 59 13.89 -2.10 -7.07
C HIS A 59 13.95 -3.19 -8.17
N ASP A 60 14.02 -4.48 -7.77
CA ASP A 60 14.25 -5.63 -8.66
C ASP A 60 13.06 -5.98 -9.59
N GLY A 61 12.06 -5.10 -9.71
CA GLY A 61 10.80 -5.36 -10.45
C GLY A 61 9.85 -6.35 -9.76
N SER A 62 10.22 -6.86 -8.59
CA SER A 62 9.42 -7.79 -7.77
C SER A 62 8.28 -7.11 -7.00
N VAL A 63 8.30 -5.78 -6.96
CA VAL A 63 7.28 -4.93 -6.33
C VAL A 63 6.55 -4.15 -7.43
N PRO A 64 5.21 -4.18 -7.48
CA PRO A 64 4.46 -3.47 -8.52
C PRO A 64 4.53 -1.94 -8.31
N ASP A 65 4.49 -1.19 -9.41
CA ASP A 65 4.57 0.29 -9.44
C ASP A 65 3.52 0.97 -8.54
N LYS A 66 2.36 0.33 -8.37
CA LYS A 66 1.31 0.79 -7.46
C LYS A 66 1.82 0.94 -6.03
N CYS A 67 2.69 0.04 -5.56
CA CYS A 67 3.26 0.15 -4.21
C CYS A 67 4.25 1.31 -4.10
N PHE A 68 5.01 1.61 -5.15
CA PHE A 68 5.90 2.77 -5.18
C PHE A 68 5.12 4.10 -5.16
N ALA A 69 3.97 4.17 -5.83
CA ALA A 69 3.07 5.32 -5.74
C ALA A 69 2.53 5.53 -4.30
N VAL A 70 2.12 4.45 -3.62
CA VAL A 70 1.69 4.53 -2.21
C VAL A 70 2.85 4.92 -1.29
N LEU A 71 4.06 4.42 -1.57
CA LEU A 71 5.27 4.79 -0.83
C LEU A 71 5.57 6.29 -0.97
N GLN A 72 5.50 6.83 -2.18
CA GLN A 72 5.67 8.26 -2.43
C GLN A 72 4.67 9.07 -1.61
N ASN A 73 3.38 8.71 -1.65
CA ASN A 73 2.35 9.36 -0.83
C ASN A 73 2.66 9.28 0.68
N PHE A 74 3.11 8.12 1.18
CA PHE A 74 3.51 7.96 2.57
C PHE A 74 4.69 8.86 2.95
N THR A 75 5.71 8.95 2.08
CA THR A 75 6.85 9.84 2.32
C THR A 75 6.46 11.31 2.27
N GLU A 76 5.55 11.70 1.38
CA GLU A 76 5.04 13.07 1.31
C GLU A 76 4.19 13.42 2.53
N CYS A 77 3.35 12.50 3.00
CA CYS A 77 2.60 12.67 4.24
C CYS A 77 3.54 12.87 5.43
N LYS A 78 4.58 12.02 5.57
CA LYS A 78 5.58 12.16 6.63
C LYS A 78 6.37 13.47 6.53
N ARG A 79 6.75 13.88 5.33
CA ARG A 79 7.42 15.18 5.09
C ARG A 79 6.52 16.35 5.48
N SER A 80 5.21 16.27 5.19
CA SER A 80 4.24 17.30 5.56
C SER A 80 4.02 17.45 7.08
N LEU A 81 4.42 16.46 7.89
CA LEU A 81 4.38 16.57 9.35
C LEU A 81 5.54 17.40 9.90
N VAL A 82 6.69 17.38 9.22
CA VAL A 82 7.90 18.10 9.65
C VAL A 82 7.98 19.48 8.99
N ASP A 83 7.41 19.63 7.80
CA ASP A 83 7.36 20.92 7.12
C ASP A 83 6.40 21.88 7.84
N MET A 84 6.91 23.04 8.27
CA MET A 84 6.09 24.07 8.92
C MET A 84 5.12 24.73 7.93
N ARG A 85 5.41 24.69 6.62
CA ARG A 85 4.58 25.33 5.57
C ARG A 85 3.29 24.56 5.30
N SER A 86 3.27 23.25 5.53
CA SER A 86 2.07 22.40 5.41
C SER A 86 1.11 22.57 6.59
N ARG A 87 1.50 23.23 7.69
CA ARG A 87 0.58 23.58 8.78
C ARG A 87 -0.56 24.48 8.32
N PHE A 88 -0.29 25.38 7.38
CA PHE A 88 -1.30 26.29 6.81
C PHE A 88 -2.01 25.73 5.58
N ARG A 89 -1.34 24.84 4.83
CA ARG A 89 -1.85 24.29 3.55
C ARG A 89 -2.57 22.94 3.71
N GLY A 90 -2.51 22.34 4.89
CA GLY A 90 -3.03 21.01 5.15
C GLY A 90 -1.98 19.92 4.89
N ARG A 91 -2.23 18.75 5.50
CA ARG A 91 -1.40 17.55 5.30
C ARG A 91 -1.63 16.98 3.91
N LYS A 92 -0.57 16.50 3.28
CA LYS A 92 -0.63 15.88 1.96
C LYS A 92 -0.75 14.37 2.07
N GLY A 93 -1.62 13.75 1.28
CA GLY A 93 -1.78 12.30 1.19
C GLY A 93 -2.66 11.64 2.27
N ASP A 94 -3.16 12.39 3.24
CA ASP A 94 -4.04 11.88 4.32
C ASP A 94 -5.52 12.14 4.02
N LEU A 95 -5.97 11.77 2.81
CA LEU A 95 -7.39 11.81 2.42
C LEU A 95 -8.12 10.59 2.98
#